data_AF-A0A7V5UPV5-F1
#
_entry.id   AF-A0A7V5UPV5-F1
#
_cell.length_a   1.000
_cell.length_b   1.000
_cell.length_c   1.000
_cell.angle_alpha   90.00
_cell.angle_beta   90.00
_cell.angle_gamma   90.00
#
_symmetry.space_group_name_H-M   'P 1'
#
loop_
_entity.id
_entity.type
_entity.pdbx_description
1 polymer ?
#
loop_
_entity_poly.entity_id
_entity_poly.type
_entity_poly.pdbx_seq_one_letter_code
_entity_poly.pdbx_strand_id
1 'polypeptide(L)'
;MQVPEAVVFDIGHVLLQWNPRYLYRQIFTGADGAVDETAMETFLANVCSPEWNVEQDAGRSIAEATAVLSARFPQHKALIEAFYDRFPKAIK
;
A
#
# COMPACT_ATOMS: atom_id res chain seq x y z
N MET A 1 25.92 26.30 17.15
CA MET A 1 24.87 25.66 16.33
C MET A 1 25.38 24.30 15.90
N GLN A 2 24.60 23.25 16.13
CA GLN A 2 24.92 21.91 15.66
C GLN A 2 24.37 21.78 14.24
N VAL A 3 25.17 21.23 13.32
CA VAL A 3 24.73 20.97 11.94
C VAL A 3 24.04 19.60 11.93
N PRO A 4 22.81 19.48 11.42
CA PRO A 4 22.13 18.19 11.36
C PRO A 4 22.90 17.21 10.46
N GLU A 5 23.01 15.95 10.90
CA GLU A 5 23.72 14.88 10.19
C GLU A 5 22.92 14.34 8.99
N ALA A 6 21.59 14.38 9.06
CA ALA A 6 20.70 13.95 8.00
C ALA A 6 19.39 14.77 8.01
N VAL A 7 18.74 14.84 6.84
CA VAL A 7 17.40 15.41 6.66
C VAL A 7 16.52 14.32 6.05
N VAL A 8 15.35 14.09 6.65
CA VAL A 8 14.35 13.15 6.15
C VAL A 8 13.16 13.96 5.66
N PHE A 9 12.70 13.64 4.45
CA PHE A 9 11.50 14.24 3.86
C PHE A 9 10.43 13.16 3.75
N ASP A 10 9.24 13.47 4.24
CA ASP A 10 8.04 12.75 3.82
C ASP A 10 7.58 13.31 2.46
N ILE A 11 7.25 12.41 1.54
CA ILE A 11 6.79 12.73 0.19
C ILE A 11 5.29 12.43 0.06
N GLY A 12 4.81 11.36 0.70
CA GLY A 12 3.43 10.91 0.60
C GLY A 12 2.51 11.82 1.40
N HIS A 13 1.43 12.31 0.78
CA HIS A 13 0.53 13.33 1.34
C HIS A 13 1.16 14.71 1.63
N VAL A 14 2.47 14.90 1.39
CA VAL A 14 3.14 16.21 1.45
C VAL A 14 3.35 16.79 0.05
N LEU A 15 4.11 16.09 -0.79
CA LEU A 15 4.44 16.52 -2.15
C LEU A 15 3.59 15.81 -3.20
N LEU A 16 3.19 14.57 -2.92
CA LEU A 16 2.40 13.73 -3.83
C LEU A 16 1.15 13.23 -3.12
N GLN A 17 0.02 13.19 -3.84
CA GLN A 17 -1.19 12.59 -3.29
C GLN A 17 -1.10 11.07 -3.44
N TRP A 18 -0.60 10.40 -2.39
CA TRP A 18 -0.57 8.95 -2.32
C TRP A 18 -1.84 8.42 -1.65
N ASN A 19 -2.56 7.50 -2.31
CA ASN A 19 -3.68 6.79 -1.71
C ASN A 19 -3.80 5.39 -2.36
N PRO A 20 -3.68 4.29 -1.59
CA PRO A 20 -3.75 2.94 -2.15
C PRO A 20 -5.07 2.67 -2.86
N ARG A 21 -6.16 3.36 -2.49
CA ARG A 21 -7.46 3.24 -3.15
C ARG A 21 -7.41 3.59 -4.64
N TYR A 22 -6.50 4.45 -5.10
CA TYR A 22 -6.36 4.73 -6.54
C TYR A 22 -5.93 3.50 -7.33
N LEU A 23 -5.01 2.72 -6.78
CA LEU A 23 -4.62 1.44 -7.35
C LEU A 23 -5.76 0.43 -7.22
N TYR A 24 -6.27 0.23 -6.00
CA TYR A 24 -7.17 -0.89 -5.75
C TYR A 24 -8.56 -0.73 -6.37
N ARG A 25 -9.05 0.50 -6.61
CA ARG A 25 -10.27 0.67 -7.41
C ARG A 25 -10.13 0.06 -8.80
N GLN A 26 -8.96 0.12 -9.42
CA GLN A 26 -8.72 -0.49 -10.73
C GLN A 26 -8.69 -2.02 -10.67
N ILE A 27 -8.29 -2.59 -9.53
CA ILE A 27 -8.21 -4.05 -9.34
C ILE A 27 -9.58 -4.63 -8.98
N PHE A 28 -10.37 -3.92 -8.18
CA PHE A 28 -11.70 -4.32 -7.74
C PHE A 28 -12.83 -3.87 -8.70
N THR A 29 -12.49 -3.38 -9.90
CA THR A 29 -13.48 -3.16 -10.97
C THR A 29 -13.87 -4.49 -11.62
N GLY A 30 -15.16 -4.80 -11.57
CA GLY A 30 -15.76 -5.95 -12.25
C GLY A 30 -15.90 -5.77 -13.76
N ALA A 31 -16.31 -6.83 -14.45
CA ALA A 31 -16.48 -6.82 -15.92
C ALA A 31 -17.57 -5.84 -16.40
N ASP A 32 -18.51 -5.48 -15.54
CA ASP A 32 -19.56 -4.48 -15.76
C ASP A 32 -19.08 -3.03 -15.52
N GLY A 33 -17.81 -2.85 -15.15
CA GLY A 33 -17.22 -1.54 -14.84
C GLY A 33 -17.53 -1.02 -13.44
N ALA A 34 -18.29 -1.75 -12.63
CA ALA A 34 -18.57 -1.37 -11.24
C ALA A 34 -17.38 -1.73 -10.34
N VAL A 35 -17.06 -0.85 -9.38
CA VAL A 35 -16.03 -1.13 -8.36
C VAL A 35 -16.69 -1.78 -7.16
N ASP A 36 -16.17 -2.92 -6.72
CA ASP A 36 -16.52 -3.50 -5.40
C ASP A 36 -15.75 -2.78 -4.29
N GLU A 37 -16.24 -1.59 -3.91
CA GLU A 37 -15.66 -0.78 -2.84
C GLU A 37 -15.68 -1.51 -1.49
N THR A 38 -16.67 -2.37 -1.24
CA THR A 38 -16.77 -3.08 0.05
C THR A 38 -15.66 -4.12 0.19
N ALA A 39 -15.42 -4.92 -0.84
CA ALA A 39 -14.32 -5.88 -0.86
C ALA A 39 -12.96 -5.17 -0.82
N MET A 40 -12.80 -4.06 -1.54
CA MET A 40 -11.59 -3.25 -1.52
C MET A 40 -11.30 -2.70 -0.12
N GLU A 41 -12.25 -2.02 0.52
CA GLU A 41 -12.04 -1.45 1.86
C GLU A 41 -11.79 -2.55 2.90
N THR A 42 -12.48 -3.70 2.78
CA THR A 42 -12.22 -4.85 3.65
C THR A 42 -10.79 -5.36 3.50
N PHE A 43 -10.28 -5.46 2.27
CA PHE A 43 -8.90 -5.85 2.02
C PHE A 43 -7.90 -4.82 2.57
N LEU A 44 -8.13 -3.54 2.32
CA LEU A 44 -7.25 -2.46 2.81
C LEU A 44 -7.34 -2.25 4.32
N ALA A 45 -8.42 -2.65 4.98
CA ALA A 45 -8.52 -2.55 6.44
C ALA A 45 -7.86 -3.75 7.14
N ASN A 46 -7.94 -4.95 6.56
CA ASN A 46 -7.59 -6.19 7.27
C ASN A 46 -6.31 -6.88 6.78
N VAL A 47 -5.87 -6.59 5.56
CA VAL A 47 -4.70 -7.24 4.94
C VAL A 47 -3.57 -6.24 4.77
N CYS A 48 -3.68 -5.32 3.81
CA CYS A 48 -2.71 -4.23 3.62
C CYS A 48 -3.13 -3.00 4.42
N SER A 49 -3.22 -3.15 5.75
CA SER A 49 -3.70 -2.11 6.65
C SER A 49 -2.75 -0.91 6.75
N PRO A 50 -3.25 0.28 7.14
CA PRO A 50 -2.38 1.43 7.41
C PRO A 50 -1.29 1.14 8.44
N GLU A 51 -1.61 0.40 9.50
CA GLU A 51 -0.64 0.00 10.53
C GLU A 51 0.44 -0.90 9.94
N TRP A 52 0.07 -1.85 9.08
CA TRP A 52 1.06 -2.65 8.37
C TRP A 52 1.95 -1.80 7.46
N ASN A 53 1.39 -0.79 6.79
CA ASN A 53 2.13 0.10 5.87
C ASN A 53 3.11 1.06 6.58
N VAL A 54 2.85 1.44 7.83
CA VAL A 54 3.74 2.34 8.60
C VAL A 54 5.03 1.64 9.04
N GLU A 55 5.00 0.33 9.27
CA GLU A 55 6.19 -0.40 9.72
C GLU A 55 7.33 -0.41 8.68
N GLN A 56 7.04 -0.20 7.39
CA GLN A 56 8.09 -0.07 6.38
C GLN A 56 8.82 1.27 6.53
N ASP A 57 8.13 2.33 6.95
CA ASP A 57 8.76 3.59 7.33
C ASP A 57 9.63 3.42 8.59
N ALA A 58 9.28 2.46 9.46
CA ALA A 58 10.09 2.05 10.60
C ALA A 58 11.28 1.14 10.23
N GLY A 59 11.49 0.84 8.94
CA GLY A 59 12.66 0.13 8.41
C GLY A 59 12.41 -1.33 8.02
N ARG A 60 11.18 -1.85 8.11
CA ARG A 60 10.86 -3.18 7.60
C ARG A 60 10.99 -3.21 6.07
N SER A 61 11.67 -4.22 5.53
CA SER A 61 11.83 -4.34 4.09
C SER A 61 10.50 -4.67 3.39
N ILE A 62 10.32 -4.16 2.17
CA ILE A 62 9.15 -4.48 1.32
C ILE A 62 9.05 -6.00 1.08
N ALA A 63 10.18 -6.67 0.82
CA ALA A 63 10.20 -8.11 0.58
C ALA A 63 9.69 -8.91 1.78
N GLU A 64 10.13 -8.55 2.99
CA GLU A 64 9.63 -9.14 4.23
C GLU A 64 8.15 -8.85 4.45
N ALA A 65 7.73 -7.59 4.27
CA ALA A 65 6.35 -7.18 4.42
C ALA A 65 5.38 -7.98 3.53
N THR A 66 5.74 -8.12 2.25
CA THR A 66 4.99 -8.90 1.26
C THR A 66 4.98 -10.39 1.62
N ALA A 67 6.11 -10.96 2.03
CA ALA A 67 6.21 -12.37 2.39
C ALA A 67 5.34 -12.73 3.61
N VAL A 68 5.37 -11.89 4.66
CA VAL A 68 4.58 -12.10 5.89
C VAL A 68 3.08 -12.13 5.58
N LEU A 69 2.57 -11.13 4.85
CA LEU A 69 1.15 -11.09 4.51
C LEU A 69 0.77 -12.19 3.51
N SER A 70 1.62 -12.48 2.51
CA SER A 70 1.34 -13.52 1.52
C SER A 70 1.28 -14.92 2.14
N ALA A 71 2.09 -15.18 3.17
CA ALA A 71 2.02 -16.43 3.93
C ALA A 71 0.75 -16.50 4.79
N ARG A 72 0.31 -15.37 5.38
CA ARG A 72 -0.90 -15.29 6.22
C ARG A 72 -2.20 -15.34 5.40
N PHE A 73 -2.20 -14.74 4.22
CA PHE A 73 -3.36 -14.59 3.33
C PHE A 73 -3.02 -15.03 1.91
N PRO A 74 -2.75 -16.34 1.68
CA PRO A 74 -2.32 -16.84 0.38
C PRO A 74 -3.31 -16.56 -0.75
N GLN A 75 -4.62 -16.50 -0.45
CA GLN A 75 -5.67 -16.14 -1.39
C GLN A 75 -5.59 -14.69 -1.89
N HIS A 76 -4.89 -13.81 -1.16
CA HIS A 76 -4.72 -12.41 -1.50
C HIS A 76 -3.30 -12.09 -1.99
N LYS A 77 -2.44 -13.09 -2.20
CA LYS A 77 -1.03 -12.90 -2.56
C LYS A 77 -0.83 -11.90 -3.71
N ALA A 78 -1.57 -12.06 -4.82
CA ALA A 78 -1.46 -11.16 -5.97
C ALA A 78 -1.90 -9.71 -5.66
N LEU A 79 -2.87 -9.54 -4.75
CA LEU A 79 -3.28 -8.20 -4.28
C LEU A 79 -2.17 -7.58 -3.42
N ILE A 80 -1.60 -8.36 -2.49
CA ILE A 80 -0.52 -7.91 -1.61
C ILE A 80 0.71 -7.48 -2.41
N GLU A 81 1.14 -8.31 -3.37
CA GLU A 81 2.26 -7.99 -4.27
C GLU A 81 2.00 -6.70 -5.07
N ALA A 82 0.77 -6.50 -5.55
CA ALA A 82 0.41 -5.31 -6.30
C ALA A 82 0.58 -4.00 -5.50
N PHE A 83 0.51 -4.03 -4.16
CA PHE A 83 0.64 -2.84 -3.32
C PHE A 83 1.93 -2.06 -3.62
N TYR A 84 3.06 -2.78 -3.77
CA TYR A 84 4.35 -2.18 -4.09
C TYR A 84 4.71 -2.28 -5.58
N ASP A 85 4.39 -3.40 -6.24
CA ASP A 85 4.70 -3.60 -7.67
C ASP A 85 4.03 -2.55 -8.57
N ARG A 86 2.90 -2.01 -8.13
CA ARG A 86 2.11 -1.01 -8.87
C ARG A 86 1.99 0.31 -8.13
N PHE A 87 2.94 0.62 -7.24
CA PHE A 87 2.95 1.85 -6.45
C PHE A 87 2.68 3.13 -7.25
N PRO A 88 3.19 3.33 -8.48
CA PRO A 88 2.88 4.52 -9.28
C PRO A 88 1.38 4.71 -9.58
N LYS A 89 0.57 3.65 -9.54
CA LYS A 89 -0.89 3.72 -9.71
C LYS A 89 -1.63 4.16 -8.44
N ALA A 90 -0.94 4.20 -7.31
CA ALA A 90 -1.45 4.72 -6.04
C ALA A 90 -1.16 6.23 -5.85
N ILE A 91 -0.53 6.89 -6.81
CA ILE A 91 -0.23 8.33 -6.77
C ILE A 91 -1.12 9.08 -7.76
N LYS A 92 -1.58 10.27 -7.38
CA LYS A 92 -2.26 11.23 -8.24
C LYS A 92 -1.53 12.57 -8.27
#